data_AF-A0A3Q1GZD6-F1
#
_entry.id   AF-A0A3Q1GZD6-F1
#
_cell.length_a   1.000
_cell.length_b   1.000
_cell.length_c   1.000
_cell.angle_alpha   90.00
_cell.angle_beta   90.00
_cell.angle_gamma   90.00
#
_symmetry.space_group_name_H-M   'P 1'
#
loop_
_entity.id
_entity.type
_entity.pdbx_description
1 polymer ?
#
loop_
_entity_poly.entity_id
_entity_poly.type
_entity_poly.pdbx_seq_one_letter_code
_entity_poly.pdbx_strand_id
1 'polypeptide(L)'
;MAFLLSEQLYLISGQGPPPPKDFFPVIWKSWKISVRLEHRGAPPRQLKMAHQEFLHAKMLQRDVVTVFGQRILDYAVSLCQVKVDYLERLPDDLLLKIVSYLQLKDTTLLAQLCNSEKFWEEMVRNRCAEFSSDMEEIANAMGWRTTFFTFFHKSAIKKQEEDQANKTIG
;
A
#
# COMPACT_ATOMS: atom_id res chain seq x y z
N MET A 1 34.53 -6.67 34.29
CA MET A 1 34.12 -5.26 34.11
C MET A 1 35.20 -4.58 33.30
N ALA A 2 34.86 -4.09 32.11
CA ALA A 2 35.71 -3.20 31.32
C ALA A 2 34.79 -2.33 30.46
N PHE A 3 34.55 -1.10 30.91
CA PHE A 3 34.01 -0.01 30.10
C PHE A 3 35.21 0.69 29.47
N LEU A 4 35.48 0.45 28.18
CA LEU A 4 36.51 1.14 27.43
C LEU A 4 36.01 1.36 26.00
N LEU A 5 35.24 2.43 25.84
CA LEU A 5 35.17 3.37 24.71
C LEU A 5 33.86 4.17 24.83
N SER A 6 33.91 5.22 25.65
CA SER A 6 32.82 6.18 25.87
C SER A 6 32.88 7.40 24.94
N GLU A 7 33.59 7.32 23.82
CA GLU A 7 33.67 8.44 22.88
C GLU A 7 33.40 7.97 21.46
N GLN A 8 32.30 8.45 20.91
CA GLN A 8 31.95 8.32 19.51
C GLN A 8 32.93 9.17 18.69
N LEU A 9 33.96 8.52 18.13
CA LEU A 9 35.10 9.21 17.51
C LEU A 9 34.74 10.01 16.24
N TYR A 10 33.67 9.64 15.52
CA TYR A 10 33.09 10.47 14.45
C TYR A 10 31.72 9.89 14.03
N LEU A 11 30.69 10.73 13.93
CA LEU A 11 29.39 10.40 13.35
C LEU A 11 29.14 11.31 12.16
N ILE A 12 29.24 10.75 10.95
CA ILE A 12 28.86 11.49 9.74
C ILE A 12 27.37 11.28 9.54
N SER A 13 26.59 12.31 9.84
CA SER A 13 25.22 12.40 9.35
C SER A 13 25.22 13.35 8.16
N GLY A 14 24.79 12.84 7.00
CA GLY A 14 24.64 13.62 5.79
C GLY A 14 23.28 13.32 5.20
N GLN A 15 22.40 14.32 5.18
CA GLN A 15 21.16 14.23 4.41
C GLN A 15 21.53 14.54 2.96
N GLY A 16 21.53 13.51 2.10
CA GLY A 16 21.69 13.70 0.67
C GLY A 16 20.60 14.65 0.15
N PRO A 17 20.86 15.39 -0.95
CA PRO A 17 19.84 16.24 -1.55
C PRO A 17 18.58 15.41 -1.83
N PRO A 18 17.37 15.97 -1.65
CA PRO A 18 16.14 15.25 -1.92
C PRO A 18 16.20 14.72 -3.36
N PRO A 19 15.81 13.44 -3.57
CA PRO A 19 15.87 12.85 -4.90
C PRO A 19 15.08 13.72 -5.88
N PRO A 20 15.61 13.96 -7.10
CA PRO A 20 14.90 14.73 -8.11
C PRO A 20 13.53 14.09 -8.38
N LYS A 21 12.55 14.91 -8.77
CA LYS A 21 11.16 14.50 -9.01
C LYS A 21 11.01 13.32 -9.99
N ASP A 22 12.01 13.13 -10.86
CA ASP A 22 12.12 12.03 -11.83
C ASP A 22 13.17 10.98 -11.45
N PHE A 23 13.36 10.71 -10.16
CA PHE A 23 14.33 9.71 -9.69
C PHE A 23 14.12 8.33 -10.33
N PHE A 24 12.87 8.00 -10.70
CA PHE A 24 12.54 6.80 -11.45
C PHE A 24 12.02 7.16 -12.85
N PRO A 25 12.79 6.92 -13.94
CA PRO A 25 12.30 7.16 -15.30
C PRO A 25 11.36 6.04 -15.76
N VAL A 26 10.50 6.36 -16.74
CA VAL A 26 9.70 5.35 -17.45
C VAL A 26 10.62 4.61 -18.41
N ILE A 27 10.65 3.28 -18.31
CA ILE A 27 11.50 2.41 -19.13
C ILE A 27 10.63 1.51 -20.00
N TRP A 28 10.67 1.72 -21.31
CA TRP A 28 10.08 0.83 -22.30
C TRP A 28 11.15 -0.09 -22.88
N LYS A 29 11.02 -1.41 -22.66
CA LYS A 29 11.89 -2.43 -23.25
C LYS A 29 11.10 -3.26 -24.26
N SER A 30 11.62 -3.40 -25.47
CA SER A 30 11.01 -4.22 -26.52
C SER A 30 12.03 -5.11 -27.20
N TRP A 31 11.60 -6.31 -27.60
CA TRP A 31 12.39 -7.25 -28.38
C TRP A 31 11.83 -7.33 -29.80
N LYS A 32 12.70 -7.17 -30.80
CA LYS A 32 12.32 -7.38 -32.20
C LYS A 32 12.45 -8.86 -32.53
N ILE A 33 11.31 -9.53 -32.66
CA ILE A 33 11.27 -10.92 -33.14
C ILE A 33 11.32 -10.88 -34.67
N SER A 34 12.34 -11.49 -35.27
CA SER A 34 12.54 -11.53 -36.71
C SER A 34 13.12 -12.88 -37.12
N VAL A 35 12.66 -13.42 -38.24
CA VAL A 35 13.17 -14.67 -38.84
C VAL A 35 14.51 -14.43 -39.55
N ARG A 36 14.84 -13.17 -39.86
CA ARG A 36 16.10 -12.81 -40.54
C ARG A 36 17.29 -13.08 -39.63
N LEU A 37 18.28 -13.79 -40.15
CA LEU A 37 19.46 -14.23 -39.39
C LEU A 37 20.20 -13.07 -38.70
N GLU A 38 20.25 -11.91 -39.37
CA GLU A 38 20.89 -10.67 -38.90
C GLU A 38 20.32 -10.11 -37.60
N HIS A 39 19.08 -10.50 -37.24
CA HIS A 39 18.39 -10.03 -36.03
C HIS A 39 18.31 -11.11 -34.95
N ARG A 40 18.85 -12.31 -35.20
CA ARG A 40 18.85 -13.41 -34.24
C ARG A 40 19.81 -13.08 -33.09
N GLY A 41 19.30 -13.00 -31.87
CA GLY A 41 20.09 -12.66 -30.68
C GLY A 41 20.36 -11.16 -30.51
N ALA A 42 19.71 -10.29 -31.28
CA ALA A 42 19.83 -8.85 -31.09
C ALA A 42 19.33 -8.45 -29.68
N PRO A 43 20.03 -7.52 -28.99
CA PRO A 43 19.62 -7.09 -27.65
C PRO A 43 18.28 -6.34 -27.70
N PRO A 44 17.53 -6.29 -26.58
CA PRO A 44 16.31 -5.50 -26.50
C PRO A 44 16.59 -4.03 -26.77
N ARG A 45 15.67 -3.40 -27.50
CA ARG A 45 15.62 -1.94 -27.57
C ARG A 45 15.10 -1.42 -26.24
N GLN A 46 15.76 -0.41 -25.70
CA GLN A 46 15.35 0.25 -24.48
C GLN A 46 15.17 1.75 -24.73
N LEU A 47 14.03 2.28 -24.34
CA LEU A 47 13.74 3.72 -24.32
C LEU A 47 13.54 4.12 -22.86
N LYS A 48 14.24 5.17 -22.43
CA LYS A 48 14.10 5.78 -21.10
C LYS A 48 13.61 7.21 -21.29
N MET A 49 12.65 7.64 -20.49
CA MET A 49 12.12 9.00 -20.53
C MET A 49 11.64 9.45 -19.16
N ALA A 50 11.56 10.76 -18.94
CA ALA A 50 10.97 11.31 -17.74
C ALA A 50 9.45 11.06 -17.68
N HIS A 51 8.85 11.13 -16.50
CA HIS A 51 7.39 10.97 -16.35
C HIS A 51 6.62 11.97 -17.20
N GLN A 52 7.06 13.23 -17.22
CA GLN A 52 6.41 14.28 -17.97
C GLN A 52 6.48 14.05 -19.49
N GLU A 53 7.61 13.53 -19.97
CA GLU A 53 7.79 13.16 -21.38
C GLU A 53 6.84 12.03 -21.77
N PHE A 54 6.70 11.01 -20.91
CA PHE A 54 5.75 9.91 -21.14
C PHE A 54 4.31 10.40 -21.25
N LEU A 55 3.89 11.36 -20.41
CA LEU A 55 2.55 11.95 -20.46
C LEU A 55 2.25 12.63 -21.80
N HIS A 56 3.26 13.16 -22.49
CA HIS A 56 3.12 13.77 -23.81
C HIS A 56 3.37 12.80 -24.98
N ALA A 57 3.95 11.63 -24.74
CA ALA A 57 4.33 10.64 -25.75
C ALA A 57 3.12 9.81 -26.26
N LYS A 58 2.21 10.43 -27.01
CA LYS A 58 0.98 9.78 -27.52
C LYS A 58 1.23 8.49 -28.32
N MET A 59 2.34 8.42 -29.07
CA MET A 59 2.68 7.20 -29.83
C MET A 59 3.01 6.04 -28.90
N LEU A 60 3.85 6.27 -27.89
CA LEU A 60 4.22 5.23 -26.93
C LEU A 60 3.00 4.79 -26.09
N GLN A 61 2.12 5.72 -25.72
CA GLN A 61 0.88 5.38 -25.02
C GLN A 61 -0.03 4.48 -25.87
N ARG A 62 -0.11 4.70 -27.19
CA ARG A 62 -0.83 3.81 -28.11
C ARG A 62 -0.20 2.42 -28.15
N ASP A 63 1.13 2.34 -28.17
CA ASP A 63 1.84 1.05 -28.14
C ASP A 63 1.56 0.31 -26.82
N VAL A 64 1.55 1.01 -25.69
CA VAL A 64 1.19 0.46 -24.37
C VAL A 64 -0.23 -0.10 -24.40
N VAL A 65 -1.21 0.64 -24.92
CA VAL A 65 -2.60 0.14 -25.05
C VAL A 65 -2.67 -1.08 -25.94
N THR A 66 -1.92 -1.09 -27.04
CA THR A 66 -1.93 -2.19 -28.01
C THR A 66 -1.36 -3.49 -27.41
N VAL A 67 -0.32 -3.38 -26.57
CA VAL A 67 0.38 -4.56 -26.00
C VAL A 67 -0.19 -4.98 -24.65
N PHE A 68 -0.52 -4.02 -23.78
CA PHE A 68 -0.91 -4.26 -22.39
C PHE A 68 -2.36 -3.92 -22.08
N GLY A 69 -3.05 -3.22 -22.98
CA GLY A 69 -4.44 -2.80 -22.80
C GLY A 69 -4.59 -1.44 -22.10
N GLN A 70 -5.82 -0.91 -22.15
CA GLN A 70 -6.16 0.41 -21.61
C GLN A 70 -5.89 0.52 -20.10
N ARG A 71 -6.22 -0.51 -19.33
CA ARG A 71 -6.03 -0.52 -17.86
C ARG A 71 -4.58 -0.26 -17.46
N ILE A 72 -3.62 -0.79 -18.21
CA ILE A 72 -2.20 -0.61 -17.91
C ILE A 72 -1.72 0.78 -18.33
N LEU A 73 -2.25 1.34 -19.42
CA LEU A 73 -2.00 2.75 -19.76
C LEU A 73 -2.51 3.67 -18.65
N ASP A 74 -3.75 3.50 -18.21
CA ASP A 74 -4.35 4.34 -17.17
C ASP A 74 -3.53 4.27 -15.89
N TYR A 75 -3.11 3.06 -15.50
CA TYR A 75 -2.21 2.85 -14.36
C TYR A 75 -0.85 3.55 -14.53
N ALA A 76 -0.20 3.41 -15.69
CA ALA A 76 1.09 4.05 -15.97
C ALA A 76 0.99 5.59 -15.98
N VAL A 77 -0.10 6.14 -16.51
CA VAL A 77 -0.39 7.58 -16.49
C VAL A 77 -0.62 8.06 -15.06
N SER A 78 -1.41 7.34 -14.26
CA SER A 78 -1.62 7.65 -12.84
C SER A 78 -0.33 7.63 -12.04
N LEU A 79 0.57 6.66 -12.29
CA LEU A 79 1.92 6.63 -11.71
C LEU A 79 2.72 7.88 -12.07
N CYS A 80 2.74 8.26 -13.34
CA CYS A 80 3.48 9.45 -13.81
C CYS A 80 2.90 10.76 -13.26
N GLN A 81 1.60 10.79 -12.94
CA GLN A 81 0.93 11.94 -12.31
C GLN A 81 1.00 11.93 -10.78
N VAL A 82 1.65 10.93 -10.16
CA VAL A 82 1.71 10.73 -8.70
C VAL A 82 0.31 10.58 -8.08
N LYS A 83 -0.64 10.03 -8.82
CA LYS A 83 -2.01 9.74 -8.39
C LYS A 83 -2.21 8.24 -8.21
N VAL A 84 -1.36 7.62 -7.40
CA VAL A 84 -1.44 6.19 -7.15
C VAL A 84 -1.70 5.96 -5.68
N ASP A 85 -2.71 5.16 -5.42
CA ASP A 85 -2.99 4.64 -4.10
C ASP A 85 -1.93 3.58 -3.80
N TYR A 86 -0.89 3.98 -3.08
CA TYR A 86 0.14 3.04 -2.62
C TYR A 86 -0.40 2.05 -1.60
N LEU A 87 -1.51 2.42 -0.95
CA LEU A 87 -2.12 1.69 0.14
C LEU A 87 -2.72 0.35 -0.31
N GLU A 88 -3.39 0.31 -1.46
CA GLU A 88 -3.94 -0.93 -2.04
C GLU A 88 -2.85 -1.91 -2.51
N ARG A 89 -1.59 -1.44 -2.60
CA ARG A 89 -0.45 -2.20 -3.12
C ARG A 89 0.47 -2.72 -2.01
N LEU A 90 0.21 -2.35 -0.76
CA LEU A 90 1.00 -2.80 0.37
C LEU A 90 0.70 -4.28 0.67
N PRO A 91 1.71 -5.08 1.05
CA PRO A 91 1.50 -6.39 1.63
C PRO A 91 0.59 -6.32 2.86
N ASP A 92 -0.23 -7.35 3.06
CA ASP A 92 -1.16 -7.47 4.18
C ASP A 92 -0.46 -7.23 5.54
N ASP A 93 0.75 -7.74 5.73
CA ASP A 93 1.53 -7.58 6.98
C ASP A 93 1.84 -6.10 7.30
N LEU A 94 2.15 -5.30 6.27
CA LEU A 94 2.42 -3.87 6.45
C LEU A 94 1.13 -3.09 6.66
N LEU A 95 0.04 -3.47 5.98
CA LEU A 95 -1.29 -2.93 6.22
C LEU A 95 -1.74 -3.21 7.65
N LEU A 96 -1.58 -4.43 8.16
CA LEU A 96 -1.86 -4.80 9.55
C LEU A 96 -1.13 -3.90 10.52
N LYS A 97 0.16 -3.71 10.28
CA LYS A 97 0.99 -2.85 11.12
C LYS A 97 0.49 -1.40 11.10
N ILE A 98 0.23 -0.83 9.92
CA ILE A 98 -0.32 0.53 9.80
C ILE A 98 -1.66 0.65 10.51
N VAL A 99 -2.57 -0.30 10.29
CA VAL A 99 -3.91 -0.30 10.87
C VAL A 99 -3.91 -0.53 12.37
N SER A 100 -2.94 -1.26 12.92
CA SER A 100 -2.80 -1.45 14.36
C SER A 100 -2.58 -0.13 15.11
N TYR A 101 -1.95 0.87 14.47
CA TYR A 101 -1.75 2.21 15.03
C TYR A 101 -2.93 3.15 14.79
N LEU A 102 -3.89 2.79 13.93
CA LEU A 102 -5.04 3.63 13.62
C LEU A 102 -6.15 3.46 14.67
N GLN A 103 -6.86 4.56 14.92
CA GLN A 103 -8.09 4.54 15.71
C GLN A 103 -9.17 3.74 14.97
N LEU A 104 -10.12 3.18 15.72
CA LEU A 104 -11.20 2.33 15.19
C LEU A 104 -11.98 2.99 14.05
N LYS A 105 -12.18 4.30 14.11
CA LYS A 105 -12.89 5.09 13.09
C LYS A 105 -12.14 5.14 11.75
N ASP A 106 -10.82 5.34 11.78
CA ASP A 106 -10.00 5.42 10.57
C ASP A 106 -9.67 4.04 10.03
N THR A 107 -9.63 3.05 10.93
CA THR A 107 -9.44 1.64 10.61
C THR A 107 -10.54 1.12 9.67
N THR A 108 -11.80 1.55 9.84
CA THR A 108 -12.89 1.03 9.00
C THR A 108 -12.83 1.51 7.56
N LEU A 109 -12.33 2.72 7.33
CA LEU A 109 -12.08 3.25 5.99
C LEU A 109 -10.93 2.51 5.31
N LEU A 110 -9.83 2.31 6.03
CA LEU A 110 -8.65 1.63 5.50
C LEU A 110 -8.89 0.14 5.27
N ALA A 111 -9.62 -0.50 6.18
CA ALA A 111 -9.82 -1.93 6.18
C ALA A 111 -10.82 -2.40 5.11
N GLN A 112 -11.56 -1.49 4.47
CA GLN A 112 -12.29 -1.82 3.23
C GLN A 112 -11.37 -2.29 2.10
N LEU A 113 -10.09 -1.89 2.13
CA LEU A 113 -9.07 -2.32 1.17
C LEU A 113 -8.50 -3.71 1.49
N CYS A 114 -8.79 -4.26 2.68
CA CYS A 114 -8.23 -5.52 3.16
C CYS A 114 -9.26 -6.66 2.98
N ASN A 115 -8.95 -7.62 2.12
CA ASN A 115 -9.83 -8.77 1.83
C ASN A 115 -9.37 -10.10 2.48
N SER A 116 -8.29 -10.08 3.26
CA SER A 116 -7.74 -11.27 3.91
C SER A 116 -8.45 -11.57 5.23
N GLU A 117 -8.98 -12.79 5.41
CA GLU A 117 -9.60 -13.20 6.70
C GLU A 117 -8.58 -13.24 7.84
N LYS A 118 -7.34 -13.63 7.55
CA LYS A 118 -6.24 -13.64 8.54
C LYS A 118 -5.96 -12.24 9.10
N PHE A 119 -6.07 -11.23 8.23
CA PHE A 119 -5.93 -9.83 8.64
C PHE A 119 -6.98 -9.44 9.68
N TRP A 120 -8.23 -9.86 9.46
CA TRP A 120 -9.33 -9.55 10.36
C TRP A 120 -9.25 -10.33 11.67
N GLU A 121 -8.80 -11.58 11.61
CA GLU A 121 -8.52 -12.39 12.80
C GLU A 121 -7.48 -11.70 13.70
N GLU A 122 -6.31 -11.36 13.17
CA GLU A 122 -5.26 -10.70 13.94
C GLU A 122 -5.72 -9.35 14.49
N MET A 123 -6.50 -8.58 13.72
CA MET A 123 -7.02 -7.30 14.18
C MET A 123 -7.98 -7.45 15.36
N VAL A 124 -8.88 -8.44 15.31
CA VAL A 124 -9.83 -8.71 16.38
C VAL A 124 -9.10 -9.19 17.63
N ARG A 125 -8.15 -10.13 17.49
CA ARG A 125 -7.34 -10.66 18.59
C ARG A 125 -6.46 -9.58 19.23
N ASN A 126 -5.86 -8.68 18.44
CA ASN A 126 -5.03 -7.59 18.97
C ASN A 126 -5.85 -6.52 19.73
N ARG A 127 -7.12 -6.33 19.38
CA ARG A 127 -7.99 -5.32 20.01
C ARG A 127 -8.82 -5.87 21.17
N CYS A 128 -8.93 -7.19 21.29
CA CYS A 128 -9.68 -7.87 22.34
C CYS A 128 -8.75 -8.83 23.11
N ALA A 129 -8.26 -8.38 24.27
CA ALA A 129 -7.36 -9.17 25.10
C ALA A 129 -8.03 -10.41 25.72
N GLU A 130 -9.36 -10.40 25.87
CA GLU A 130 -10.15 -11.52 26.41
C GLU A 130 -11.07 -12.07 25.33
N PHE A 131 -10.51 -12.93 24.47
CA PHE A 131 -11.29 -13.63 23.46
C PHE A 131 -11.84 -14.94 24.04
N SER A 132 -13.17 -15.08 24.10
CA SER A 132 -13.81 -16.33 24.57
C SER A 132 -13.91 -17.36 23.45
N SER A 133 -13.95 -18.66 23.82
CA SER A 133 -14.16 -19.77 22.88
C SER A 133 -15.41 -19.57 22.03
N ASP A 134 -16.49 -19.07 22.63
CA ASP A 134 -17.76 -18.80 21.93
C ASP A 134 -17.60 -17.70 20.86
N MET A 135 -16.81 -16.65 21.14
CA MET A 135 -16.54 -15.60 20.15
C MET A 135 -15.70 -16.12 18.97
N GLU A 136 -14.81 -17.07 19.23
CA GLU A 136 -14.01 -17.72 18.20
C GLU A 136 -14.84 -18.65 17.30
N GLU A 137 -15.74 -19.44 17.89
CA GLU A 137 -16.68 -20.25 17.11
C GLU A 137 -17.60 -19.39 16.24
N ILE A 138 -18.11 -18.28 16.79
CA ILE A 138 -18.92 -17.31 16.05
C ILE A 138 -18.10 -16.68 14.92
N ALA A 139 -16.87 -16.25 15.17
CA ALA A 139 -16.01 -15.62 14.17
C ALA A 139 -15.65 -16.59 13.04
N ASN A 140 -15.31 -17.83 13.36
CA ASN A 140 -15.04 -18.86 12.37
C ASN A 140 -16.29 -19.22 11.54
N ALA A 141 -17.49 -19.13 12.10
CA ALA A 141 -18.74 -19.40 11.39
C ALA A 141 -19.23 -18.23 10.52
N MET A 142 -19.05 -16.98 10.96
CA MET A 142 -19.57 -15.79 10.28
C MET A 142 -18.53 -14.99 9.47
N GLY A 143 -17.26 -15.34 9.62
CA GLY A 143 -16.11 -14.62 9.08
C GLY A 143 -15.61 -13.51 10.01
N TRP A 144 -14.29 -13.42 10.16
CA TRP A 144 -13.60 -12.50 11.06
C TRP A 144 -13.85 -11.04 10.69
N ARG A 145 -13.96 -10.75 9.38
CA ARG A 145 -14.35 -9.42 8.90
C ARG A 145 -15.72 -9.01 9.43
N THR A 146 -16.70 -9.90 9.33
CA THR A 146 -18.06 -9.64 9.75
C THR A 146 -18.11 -9.41 11.26
N THR A 147 -17.42 -10.25 12.04
CA THR A 147 -17.27 -10.13 13.49
C THR A 147 -16.70 -8.78 13.90
N PHE A 148 -15.66 -8.29 13.19
CA PHE A 148 -15.10 -6.97 13.47
C PHE A 148 -16.14 -5.84 13.35
N PHE A 149 -16.89 -5.82 12.24
CA PHE A 149 -17.91 -4.79 12.00
C PHE A 149 -19.14 -4.92 12.91
N THR A 150 -19.50 -6.13 13.35
CA THR A 150 -20.65 -6.32 14.24
C THR A 150 -20.35 -5.94 15.68
N PHE A 151 -19.18 -6.31 16.21
CA PHE A 151 -18.85 -6.16 17.63
C PHE A 151 -18.05 -4.89 17.95
N PHE A 152 -17.09 -4.51 17.10
CA PHE A 152 -16.14 -3.43 17.40
C PHE A 152 -16.53 -2.09 16.75
N HIS A 153 -17.03 -2.12 15.52
CA HIS A 153 -17.47 -0.88 14.86
C HIS A 153 -18.73 -0.28 15.52
N LYS A 154 -19.73 -1.11 15.86
CA LYS A 154 -20.96 -0.64 16.52
C LYS A 154 -20.72 -0.10 17.93
N SER A 155 -19.79 -0.70 18.68
CA SER A 155 -19.46 -0.25 20.04
C SER A 155 -18.67 1.06 20.06
N ALA A 156 -17.80 1.29 19.06
CA ALA A 156 -17.11 2.57 18.88
C ALA A 156 -18.07 3.73 18.56
N ILE A 157 -19.12 3.48 17.76
CA ILE A 157 -20.15 4.50 17.45
C ILE A 157 -20.94 4.86 18.71
N LYS A 158 -21.38 3.86 19.49
CA LYS A 158 -22.14 4.09 20.73
C LYS A 158 -21.38 4.91 21.77
N LYS A 159 -20.10 4.62 21.99
CA LYS A 159 -19.27 5.39 22.94
C LYS A 159 -19.11 6.86 22.54
N GLN A 160 -19.08 7.18 21.23
CA GLN A 160 -18.97 8.56 20.76
C GLN A 160 -20.27 9.36 20.94
N GLU A 161 -21.43 8.72 20.75
CA GLU A 161 -22.73 9.37 21.02
C GLU A 161 -22.88 9.72 22.51
N GLU A 162 -22.41 8.85 23.40
CA GLU A 162 -22.40 9.08 24.85
C GLU A 162 -21.42 10.20 25.25
N ASP A 163 -20.20 10.23 24.69
CA ASP A 163 -19.21 11.28 24.98
C ASP A 163 -19.62 12.67 24.44
N GLN A 164 -20.36 12.72 23.32
CA GLN A 164 -20.92 13.97 22.79
C GLN A 164 -22.15 14.45 23.57
N ALA A 165 -23.00 13.54 24.04
CA ALA A 165 -24.11 13.88 24.92
C ALA A 165 -23.61 14.44 26.26
N ASN A 166 -22.56 13.85 26.83
CA ASN A 166 -21.97 14.29 28.11
C ASN A 166 -21.24 15.65 28.02
N LYS A 167 -20.76 16.05 26.84
CA LYS A 167 -20.17 17.39 26.61
C LYS A 167 -21.18 18.50 26.43
N THR A 168 -22.46 18.18 26.19
CA THR A 168 -23.50 19.17 25.93
C THR A 168 -24.29 19.55 27.19
N ILE A 169 -24.09 18.79 28.28
CA ILE A 169 -24.81 18.95 29.56
C ILE A 169 -23.90 19.57 30.66
N GLY A 170 -22.62 19.83 30.34
CA GLY A 170 -21.64 20.45 31.25
C GLY A 170 -21.35 21.90 30.94
#